data_AF-A0A7C2KS92-F1
#
_entry.id   AF-A0A7C2KS92-F1
#
_cell.length_a   1.000
_cell.length_b   1.000
_cell.length_c   1.000
_cell.angle_alpha   90.00
_cell.angle_beta   90.00
_cell.angle_gamma   90.00
#
_symmetry.space_group_name_H-M   'P 1'
#
loop_
_entity.id
_entity.type
_entity.pdbx_description
1 polymer ?
#
loop_
_entity_poly.entity_id
_entity_poly.type
_entity_poly.pdbx_seq_one_letter_code
_entity_poly.pdbx_strand_id
1 'polypeptide(L)'
;MMIAKESLPRVAYAMMNTVHEEEVELLQKLESALNQNPLNVLQVDEVLSELLAHTRVHFSNEERLMQEVSFPAMMMHQGEHLRVLNEMKRIVSHWEQTRDPDVVREYFLGTLTEWLMLHITTMDTVTAQFIAMHKGE
;
A
#
# COMPACT_ATOMS: atom_id res chain seq x y z
N MET A 1 6.46 0.97 13.90
CA MET A 1 6.08 2.38 14.11
C MET A 1 4.67 2.49 13.58
N MET A 2 3.70 2.77 14.45
CA MET A 2 2.28 2.79 14.08
C MET A 2 1.97 4.04 13.26
N ILE A 3 1.72 3.89 11.96
CA ILE A 3 0.91 4.89 11.25
C ILE A 3 -0.48 4.81 11.86
N ALA A 4 -0.91 5.90 12.48
CA ALA A 4 -2.29 6.07 12.89
C ALA A 4 -3.11 6.47 11.66
N LYS A 5 -4.33 5.95 11.51
CA LYS A 5 -5.18 6.32 10.36
C LYS A 5 -5.43 7.83 10.32
N GLU A 6 -5.52 8.44 11.49
CA GLU A 6 -5.71 9.88 11.67
C GLU A 6 -4.52 10.70 11.16
N SER A 7 -3.35 10.08 11.00
CA SER A 7 -2.16 10.71 10.41
C SER A 7 -2.05 10.54 8.90
N LEU A 8 -2.92 9.75 8.27
CA LEU A 8 -2.90 9.59 6.82
C LEU A 8 -3.26 10.91 6.12
N PRO A 9 -2.49 11.35 5.11
CA PRO A 9 -2.87 12.46 4.28
C PRO A 9 -4.16 12.12 3.53
N ARG A 10 -5.08 13.09 3.49
CA ARG A 10 -6.31 12.97 2.71
C ARG A 10 -6.10 13.53 1.31
N VAL A 11 -6.64 12.85 0.31
CA VAL A 11 -6.63 13.27 -1.09
C VAL A 11 -8.03 13.68 -1.58
N ALA A 12 -8.09 14.43 -2.67
CA ALA A 12 -9.31 15.07 -3.17
C ALA A 12 -10.41 14.08 -3.63
N TYR A 13 -10.03 12.89 -4.08
CA TYR A 13 -10.96 11.86 -4.55
C TYR A 13 -11.31 10.92 -3.40
N ALA A 14 -12.55 11.00 -2.90
CA ALA A 14 -12.93 10.42 -1.61
C ALA A 14 -12.67 8.91 -1.52
N MET A 15 -12.91 8.18 -2.61
CA MET A 15 -12.73 6.72 -2.67
C MET A 15 -11.28 6.28 -2.41
N MET A 16 -10.28 7.08 -2.81
CA MET A 16 -8.86 6.72 -2.57
C MET A 16 -8.53 6.73 -1.07
N ASN A 17 -9.15 7.62 -0.30
CA ASN A 17 -8.90 7.68 1.15
C ASN A 17 -9.34 6.42 1.88
N THR A 18 -10.46 5.80 1.47
CA THR A 18 -10.92 4.53 2.05
C THR A 18 -9.89 3.43 1.82
N VAL A 19 -9.35 3.34 0.60
CA VAL A 19 -8.36 2.31 0.26
C VAL A 19 -7.04 2.53 1.02
N HIS A 20 -6.60 3.77 1.20
CA HIS A 20 -5.42 4.09 2.01
C HIS A 20 -5.61 3.72 3.49
N GLU A 21 -6.80 3.96 4.04
CA GLU A 21 -7.14 3.54 5.41
C GLU A 21 -7.12 2.02 5.56
N GLU A 22 -7.67 1.28 4.60
CA GLU A 22 -7.64 -0.19 4.55
C GLU A 22 -6.21 -0.73 4.49
N GLU A 23 -5.32 -0.13 3.68
CA GLU A 23 -3.92 -0.56 3.60
C GLU A 23 -3.20 -0.40 4.94
N VAL A 24 -3.44 0.70 5.66
CA VAL A 24 -2.93 0.90 7.03
C VAL A 24 -3.51 -0.11 8.02
N GLU A 25 -4.79 -0.49 7.91
CA GLU A 25 -5.33 -1.57 8.75
C GLU A 25 -4.59 -2.89 8.53
N LEU A 26 -4.27 -3.23 7.29
CA LEU A 26 -3.54 -4.45 6.95
C LEU A 26 -2.11 -4.42 7.51
N LEU A 27 -1.43 -3.27 7.43
CA LEU A 27 -0.12 -3.08 8.05
C LEU A 27 -0.17 -3.21 9.58
N GLN A 28 -1.22 -2.70 10.23
CA GLN A 28 -1.43 -2.85 11.67
C GLN A 28 -1.74 -4.31 12.07
N LYS A 29 -2.54 -5.03 11.26
CA LYS A 29 -2.76 -6.48 11.43
C LYS A 29 -1.44 -7.25 11.31
N LEU A 30 -0.59 -6.88 10.35
CA LEU A 30 0.72 -7.52 10.15
C LEU A 30 1.64 -7.27 11.36
N GLU A 31 1.74 -6.03 11.83
CA GLU A 31 2.51 -5.69 13.03
C GLU A 31 2.03 -6.51 14.24
N SER A 32 0.72 -6.61 14.41
CA SER A 32 0.11 -7.40 15.49
C SER A 32 0.47 -8.88 15.37
N ALA A 33 0.44 -9.47 14.16
CA ALA A 33 0.82 -10.86 13.93
C ALA A 33 2.31 -11.10 14.22
N LEU A 34 3.19 -10.20 13.76
CA LEU A 34 4.64 -10.30 13.96
C LEU A 34 5.09 -10.13 15.42
N ASN A 35 4.26 -9.51 16.26
CA ASN A 35 4.55 -9.28 17.68
C ASN A 35 4.02 -10.38 18.61
N GLN A 36 3.35 -11.41 18.08
CA GLN A 36 2.89 -12.53 18.88
C GLN A 36 4.04 -13.40 19.38
N ASN A 37 3.88 -13.93 20.59
CA ASN A 37 4.83 -14.87 21.19
C ASN A 37 4.08 -16.05 21.85
N PRO A 38 4.13 -17.27 21.30
CA PRO A 38 4.90 -17.66 20.11
C PRO A 38 4.34 -17.03 18.83
N LEU A 39 5.21 -16.85 17.83
CA LEU A 39 4.85 -16.31 16.52
C LEU A 39 3.86 -17.25 15.80
N ASN A 40 2.73 -16.73 15.34
CA ASN A 40 1.78 -17.47 14.51
C ASN A 40 2.09 -17.28 13.02
N VAL A 41 2.89 -18.21 12.46
CA VAL A 41 3.34 -18.15 11.06
C VAL A 41 2.19 -18.14 10.06
N LEU A 42 1.13 -18.92 10.30
CA LEU A 42 -0.02 -19.01 9.40
C LEU A 42 -0.77 -17.67 9.33
N GLN A 43 -0.90 -16.98 10.46
CA GLN A 43 -1.51 -15.65 10.47
C GLN A 43 -0.66 -14.62 9.72
N VAL A 44 0.67 -14.70 9.82
CA VAL A 44 1.55 -13.83 9.02
C VAL A 44 1.41 -14.14 7.52
N ASP A 45 1.33 -15.42 7.13
CA ASP A 45 1.07 -15.83 5.74
C ASP A 45 -0.24 -15.24 5.20
N GLU A 46 -1.33 -15.36 5.97
CA GLU A 46 -2.64 -14.84 5.60
C GLU A 46 -2.61 -13.32 5.41
N VAL A 47 -2.04 -12.58 6.36
CA VAL A 47 -2.02 -11.11 6.30
C VAL A 47 -1.10 -10.60 5.17
N LEU A 48 0.05 -11.25 4.93
CA LEU A 48 0.93 -10.88 3.81
C LEU A 48 0.27 -11.11 2.45
N SER A 49 -0.48 -12.21 2.31
CA SER A 49 -1.28 -12.49 1.12
C SER A 49 -2.40 -11.47 0.92
N GLU A 50 -3.13 -11.13 2.00
CA GLU A 50 -4.19 -10.11 2.00
C GLU A 50 -3.63 -8.74 1.58
N LEU A 51 -2.52 -8.31 2.17
CA LEU A 51 -1.86 -7.04 1.86
C LEU A 51 -1.39 -6.98 0.40
N LEU A 52 -0.71 -8.01 -0.10
CA LEU A 52 -0.26 -8.03 -1.51
C LEU A 52 -1.43 -8.01 -2.50
N ALA A 53 -2.54 -8.69 -2.17
CA ALA A 53 -3.74 -8.69 -2.99
C ALA A 53 -4.42 -7.32 -2.97
N HIS A 54 -4.56 -6.71 -1.79
CA HIS A 54 -5.15 -5.38 -1.60
C HIS A 54 -4.37 -4.31 -2.37
N THR A 55 -3.06 -4.18 -2.16
CA THR A 55 -2.23 -3.18 -2.84
C THR A 55 -2.27 -3.34 -4.37
N ARG A 56 -2.34 -4.58 -4.88
CA ARG A 56 -2.52 -4.81 -6.33
C ARG A 56 -3.84 -4.28 -6.85
N VAL A 57 -4.94 -4.53 -6.13
CA VAL A 57 -6.28 -4.06 -6.53
C VAL A 57 -6.36 -2.55 -6.41
N HIS A 58 -5.81 -1.97 -5.35
CA HIS A 58 -5.65 -0.52 -5.16
C HIS A 58 -4.97 0.12 -6.37
N PHE A 59 -3.74 -0.28 -6.69
CA PHE A 59 -3.01 0.27 -7.82
C PHE A 59 -3.75 0.08 -9.15
N SER A 60 -4.30 -1.10 -9.40
CA SER A 60 -5.08 -1.35 -10.62
C SER A 60 -6.29 -0.41 -10.75
N ASN A 61 -6.94 -0.06 -9.64
CA ASN A 61 -8.08 0.85 -9.65
C ASN A 61 -7.65 2.29 -9.94
N GLU A 62 -6.58 2.77 -9.32
CA GLU A 62 -6.03 4.10 -9.60
C GLU A 62 -5.54 4.22 -11.04
N GLU A 63 -4.85 3.19 -11.54
CA GLU A 63 -4.37 3.16 -12.92
C GLU A 63 -5.51 3.21 -13.94
N ARG A 64 -6.61 2.49 -13.67
CA ARG A 64 -7.83 2.60 -14.46
C ARG A 64 -8.38 4.03 -14.42
N LEU A 65 -8.45 4.65 -13.24
CA LEU A 65 -8.96 6.03 -13.11
C LEU A 65 -8.05 7.02 -13.86
N MET A 66 -6.73 6.89 -13.72
CA MET A 66 -5.74 7.68 -14.46
C MET A 66 -5.93 7.54 -15.97
N GLN A 67 -6.15 6.32 -16.46
CA GLN A 67 -6.40 6.05 -17.87
C GLN A 67 -7.68 6.72 -18.37
N GLU A 68 -8.78 6.60 -17.62
CA GLU A 68 -10.08 7.18 -17.99
C GLU A 68 -10.04 8.70 -18.15
N VAL A 69 -9.25 9.39 -17.33
CA VAL A 69 -9.11 10.85 -17.37
C VAL A 69 -7.92 11.31 -18.20
N SER A 70 -7.16 10.39 -18.82
CA SER A 70 -5.93 10.69 -19.56
C SER A 70 -4.90 11.46 -18.73
N PHE A 71 -4.65 10.99 -17.50
CA PHE A 71 -3.72 11.63 -16.57
C PHE A 71 -2.30 11.72 -17.17
N PRO A 72 -1.71 12.94 -17.30
CA PRO A 72 -0.46 13.12 -18.04
C PRO A 72 0.75 12.35 -17.52
N ALA A 73 0.84 12.12 -16.20
CA ALA A 73 1.98 11.47 -15.56
C ALA A 73 1.76 9.97 -15.27
N MET A 74 0.73 9.35 -15.88
CA MET A 74 0.33 7.96 -15.61
C MET A 74 1.50 6.96 -15.69
N MET A 75 2.35 7.05 -16.72
CA MET A 75 3.46 6.09 -16.89
C MET A 75 4.47 6.16 -15.73
N MET A 76 4.71 7.34 -15.17
CA MET A 76 5.60 7.51 -14.02
C MET A 76 4.99 6.92 -12.75
N HIS A 77 3.69 7.18 -12.53
CA HIS A 77 2.93 6.64 -11.39
C HIS A 77 2.89 5.11 -11.43
N GLN A 78 2.56 4.52 -12.58
CA GLN A 78 2.60 3.07 -12.80
C GLN A 78 3.97 2.45 -12.57
N GLY A 79 5.04 3.18 -12.90
CA GLY A 79 6.42 2.75 -12.64
C GLY A 79 6.68 2.55 -11.15
N GLU A 80 6.22 3.48 -10.31
CA GLU A 80 6.35 3.39 -8.85
C GLU A 80 5.51 2.26 -8.27
N HIS A 81 4.25 2.11 -8.72
CA HIS A 81 3.40 0.98 -8.35
C HIS A 81 4.05 -0.38 -8.66
N LEU A 82 4.58 -0.53 -9.88
CA LEU A 82 5.23 -1.76 -10.31
C LEU A 82 6.48 -2.06 -9.49
N ARG A 83 7.28 -1.02 -9.16
CA ARG A 83 8.47 -1.16 -8.33
C ARG A 83 8.10 -1.72 -6.95
N VAL A 84 7.14 -1.10 -6.27
CA VAL A 84 6.71 -1.51 -4.93
C VAL A 84 6.07 -2.89 -4.92
N LEU A 85 5.19 -3.21 -5.88
CA LEU A 85 4.61 -4.55 -5.98
C LEU A 85 5.67 -5.64 -6.17
N ASN A 86 6.76 -5.34 -6.88
CA ASN A 86 7.85 -6.30 -7.07
C ASN A 86 8.71 -6.46 -5.82
N GLU A 87 8.93 -5.38 -5.07
CA GLU A 87 9.61 -5.43 -3.77
C GLU A 87 8.79 -6.23 -2.75
N MET A 88 7.49 -5.95 -2.61
CA MET A 88 6.58 -6.71 -1.73
C MET A 88 6.64 -8.22 -2.05
N LYS A 89 6.53 -8.61 -3.32
CA LYS A 89 6.62 -10.02 -3.73
C LYS A 89 7.94 -10.67 -3.34
N ARG A 90 9.05 -9.94 -3.45
CA ARG A 90 10.37 -10.46 -3.06
C ARG A 90 10.43 -10.73 -1.56
N ILE A 91 9.89 -9.83 -0.74
CA ILE A 91 9.87 -10.01 0.72
C ILE A 91 8.91 -11.13 1.14
N VAL A 92 7.73 -11.22 0.52
CA VAL A 92 6.81 -12.35 0.76
C VAL A 92 7.47 -13.69 0.40
N SER A 93 8.13 -13.76 -0.76
CA SER A 93 8.83 -14.99 -1.16
C SER A 93 10.01 -15.33 -0.24
N HIS A 94 10.70 -14.33 0.29
CA HIS A 94 11.74 -14.53 1.30
C HIS A 94 11.13 -15.13 2.59
N TRP A 95 10.05 -14.55 3.09
CA TRP A 95 9.34 -15.04 4.26
C TRP A 95 8.87 -16.49 4.09
N GLU A 96 8.29 -16.86 2.95
CA GLU A 96 7.85 -18.24 2.65
C GLU A 96 8.98 -19.27 2.82
N GLN A 97 10.22 -18.88 2.51
CA GLN A 97 11.41 -19.73 2.54
C GLN A 97 12.11 -19.75 3.91
N THR A 98 12.21 -18.60 4.56
CA THR A 98 13.07 -18.43 5.75
C THR A 98 12.29 -18.34 7.06
N ARG A 99 11.02 -17.91 7.00
CA ARG A 99 10.20 -17.57 8.16
C ARG A 99 10.88 -16.55 9.07
N ASP A 100 11.67 -15.66 8.47
CA ASP A 100 12.38 -14.58 9.15
C ASP A 100 11.44 -13.37 9.37
N PRO A 101 10.97 -13.12 10.60
CA PRO A 101 10.05 -12.02 10.88
C PRO A 101 10.75 -10.65 10.84
N ASP A 102 12.08 -10.59 10.95
CA ASP A 102 12.81 -9.32 11.03
C ASP A 102 12.88 -8.65 9.65
N VAL A 103 13.12 -9.44 8.60
CA VAL A 103 13.08 -8.95 7.20
C VAL A 103 11.67 -8.45 6.81
N VAL A 104 10.63 -9.17 7.24
CA VAL A 104 9.24 -8.73 7.02
C VAL A 104 8.97 -7.42 7.76
N ARG A 105 9.41 -7.31 9.02
CA ARG A 105 9.24 -6.11 9.84
C ARG A 105 9.96 -4.90 9.24
N GLU A 106 11.22 -5.05 8.84
CA GLU A 106 12.02 -3.97 8.26
C GLU A 106 11.37 -3.38 6.99
N TYR A 107 10.92 -4.25 6.10
CA TYR A 107 10.32 -3.79 4.86
C TYR A 107 8.91 -3.25 5.07
N PHE A 108 7.98 -4.06 5.58
CA PHE A 108 6.56 -3.69 5.60
C PHE A 108 6.26 -2.60 6.63
N LEU A 109 6.91 -2.62 7.80
CA LEU A 109 6.64 -1.64 8.86
C LEU A 109 7.59 -0.44 8.86
N GLY A 110 8.62 -0.48 8.01
CA GLY A 110 9.58 0.61 7.79
C GLY A 110 9.49 1.14 6.37
N THR A 111 10.17 0.46 5.44
CA THR A 111 10.35 0.93 4.06
C THR A 111 9.03 1.22 3.34
N LEU A 112 8.06 0.29 3.39
CA LEU A 112 6.77 0.43 2.71
C LEU A 112 5.92 1.52 3.37
N THR A 113 5.89 1.55 4.69
CA THR A 113 5.22 2.58 5.52
C THR A 113 5.70 3.99 5.17
N GLU A 114 7.01 4.19 5.07
CA GLU A 114 7.60 5.49 4.67
C GLU A 114 7.25 5.85 3.23
N TRP A 115 7.35 4.87 2.32
CA TRP A 115 6.97 5.06 0.93
C TRP A 115 5.49 5.45 0.78
N LEU A 116 4.58 4.77 1.47
CA LEU A 116 3.14 5.02 1.40
C LEU A 116 2.80 6.47 1.77
N MET A 117 3.37 6.97 2.88
CA MET A 117 3.15 8.36 3.31
C MET A 117 3.64 9.38 2.27
N LEU A 118 4.82 9.13 1.69
CA LEU A 118 5.36 9.99 0.66
C LEU A 118 4.52 9.92 -0.63
N HIS A 119 4.12 8.72 -1.04
CA HIS A 119 3.35 8.46 -2.24
C HIS A 119 2.00 9.18 -2.19
N ILE A 120 1.27 9.01 -1.09
CA ILE A 120 -0.03 9.67 -0.89
C ILE A 120 0.11 11.19 -0.93
N THR A 121 1.10 11.73 -0.22
CA THR A 121 1.32 13.19 -0.10
C THR A 121 1.76 13.84 -1.41
N THR A 122 2.34 13.07 -2.34
CA THR A 122 2.92 13.60 -3.57
C THR A 122 2.17 13.17 -4.82
N MET A 123 2.24 11.90 -5.18
CA MET A 123 1.70 11.37 -6.43
C MET A 123 0.18 11.28 -6.35
N ASP A 124 -0.36 10.63 -5.30
CA ASP A 124 -1.81 10.41 -5.20
C ASP A 124 -2.56 11.70 -4.97
N THR A 125 -1.97 12.67 -4.27
CA THR A 125 -2.57 14.00 -4.10
C THR A 125 -2.80 14.68 -5.45
N VAL A 126 -1.81 14.67 -6.34
CA VAL A 126 -1.94 15.28 -7.68
C VAL A 126 -2.89 14.47 -8.55
N THR A 127 -2.78 13.14 -8.53
CA THR A 127 -3.63 12.22 -9.28
C THR A 127 -5.10 12.37 -8.87
N ALA A 128 -5.39 12.38 -7.58
CA ALA A 128 -6.74 12.54 -7.04
C ALA A 128 -7.36 13.89 -7.40
N GLN A 129 -6.60 14.99 -7.31
CA GLN A 129 -7.06 16.32 -7.74
C GLN A 129 -7.46 16.31 -9.21
N PHE A 130 -6.61 15.73 -10.06
CA PHE A 130 -6.88 15.63 -11.49
C PHE A 130 -8.12 14.79 -11.77
N ILE A 131 -8.28 13.64 -11.11
CA ILE A 131 -9.46 12.77 -11.25
C ILE A 131 -10.74 13.52 -10.84
N ALA A 132 -10.75 14.19 -9.68
CA ALA A 132 -11.91 14.93 -9.19
C ALA A 132 -12.39 16.00 -10.19
N MET A 133 -11.45 16.79 -10.74
CA MET A 133 -11.74 17.81 -11.76
C MET A 133 -12.40 17.25 -13.03
N HIS A 134 -12.12 16.00 -13.41
CA HIS A 134 -12.62 15.39 -14.65
C HIS A 134 -13.84 14.50 -14.43
N LYS A 135 -14.06 13.98 -13.22
CA LYS A 135 -15.20 13.12 -12.89
C LYS A 135 -16.37 13.85 -12.22
N GLY A 136 -16.20 15.13 -11.89
CA GLY A 136 -17.27 15.96 -11.32
C GLY A 136 -17.56 15.66 -9.85
N GLU A 137 -16.51 15.30 -9.11
CA GLU A 137 -16.52 15.23 -7.64
C GLU A 137 -15.95 16.50 -7.01
#